data_AF-A0AAD5H379-F1
#
_entry.id   AF-A0AAD5H379-F1
#
_cell.length_a   1.000
_cell.length_b   1.000
_cell.length_c   1.000
_cell.angle_alpha   90.00
_cell.angle_beta   90.00
_cell.angle_gamma   90.00
#
_symmetry.space_group_name_H-M   'P 1'
#
loop_
_entity.id
_entity.type
_entity.pdbx_description
1 polymer ?
#
loop_
_entity_poly.entity_id
_entity_poly.type
_entity_poly.pdbx_seq_one_letter_code
_entity_poly.pdbx_strand_id
1 'polypeptide(L)'
;MGVARVTCASGCSCKPTWADGFWDSPTSLTQMHAFKVSQHPRCRLRITVVGRPKGDKGLAALRAVLKKAPPGAMYSIGHKFQLNGVMVATSEPALWGYPQQAGDLMQAVG
;
A
#
# COMPACT_ATOMS: atom_id res chain seq x y z
N MET A 1 -5.31 7.47 6.71
CA MET A 1 -4.90 6.19 6.09
C MET A 1 -5.87 5.10 6.47
N GLY A 2 -6.33 4.30 5.50
CA GLY A 2 -7.28 3.21 5.72
C GLY A 2 -6.61 1.84 5.75
N VAL A 3 -7.33 0.85 6.27
CA VAL A 3 -7.01 -0.57 6.15
C VAL A 3 -8.02 -1.19 5.19
N ALA A 4 -7.57 -2.06 4.30
CA ALA A 4 -8.43 -2.81 3.41
C ALA A 4 -8.15 -4.31 3.50
N ARG A 5 -9.22 -5.10 3.50
CA ARG A 5 -9.16 -6.55 3.35
C ARG A 5 -9.25 -6.90 1.87
N VAL A 6 -8.30 -7.69 1.37
CA VAL A 6 -8.27 -8.18 -0.01
C VAL A 6 -8.66 -9.66 -0.01
N THR A 7 -9.62 -10.02 -0.87
CA THR A 7 -10.19 -11.37 -0.96
C THR A 7 -10.48 -11.76 -2.41
N CYS A 8 -10.49 -13.06 -2.68
CA CYS A 8 -11.00 -13.61 -3.94
C CYS A 8 -12.51 -13.79 -3.83
N ALA A 9 -13.24 -13.15 -4.74
CA ALA A 9 -14.70 -13.16 -4.75
C ALA A 9 -15.26 -14.29 -5.64
N SER A 10 -14.66 -14.54 -6.81
CA SER A 10 -15.06 -15.63 -7.70
C SER A 10 -13.99 -15.95 -8.75
N GLY A 11 -14.03 -17.16 -9.32
CA GLY A 11 -13.17 -17.59 -10.43
C GLY A 11 -11.74 -17.95 -10.03
N CYS A 12 -11.18 -17.27 -9.03
CA CYS A 12 -9.83 -17.53 -8.52
C CYS A 12 -9.85 -17.83 -7.02
N SER A 13 -8.78 -18.44 -6.53
CA SER A 13 -8.53 -18.69 -5.12
C SER A 13 -7.32 -17.90 -4.63
N CYS A 14 -7.39 -17.44 -3.38
CA CYS A 14 -6.29 -16.79 -2.68
C CYS A 14 -6.54 -16.82 -1.17
N LYS A 15 -5.46 -16.72 -0.39
CA LYS A 15 -5.59 -16.44 1.05
C LYS A 15 -5.98 -14.97 1.23
N PRO A 16 -6.97 -14.63 2.09
CA PRO A 16 -7.26 -13.24 2.42
C PRO A 16 -6.01 -12.53 2.95
N THR A 17 -5.80 -11.29 2.50
CA THR A 17 -4.68 -10.45 2.96
C THR A 17 -5.17 -9.07 3.39
N TRP A 18 -4.31 -8.30 4.03
CA TRP A 18 -4.58 -6.95 4.50
C TRP A 18 -3.63 -5.96 3.83
N ALA A 19 -4.18 -4.90 3.25
CA ALA A 19 -3.42 -3.73 2.82
C ALA A 19 -3.59 -2.64 3.89
N ASP A 20 -2.52 -2.34 4.62
CA ASP A 20 -2.50 -1.27 5.62
C ASP A 20 -1.67 -0.11 5.11
N GLY A 21 -2.34 1.00 4.78
CA GLY A 21 -1.68 2.20 4.30
C GLY A 21 -1.17 3.09 5.44
N PHE A 22 -1.21 2.65 6.70
CA PHE A 22 -0.74 3.48 7.80
C PHE A 22 0.77 3.69 7.76
N TRP A 23 1.12 4.95 7.95
CA TRP A 23 2.49 5.39 8.13
C TRP A 23 2.52 6.37 9.30
N ASP A 24 3.56 6.27 10.11
CA ASP A 24 3.74 7.11 11.31
C ASP A 24 4.04 8.57 10.98
N SER A 25 4.49 8.83 9.74
CA SER A 25 4.90 10.14 9.27
C SER A 25 3.91 10.71 8.24
N PRO A 26 3.66 12.03 8.23
CA PRO A 26 2.77 12.68 7.27
C PRO A 26 3.47 12.84 5.91
N THR A 27 3.59 11.74 5.16
CA THR A 27 4.20 11.72 3.84
C THR A 27 3.31 11.02 2.81
N SER A 28 3.46 11.38 1.55
CA SER A 28 2.76 10.73 0.44
C SER A 28 3.55 9.50 0.00
N LEU A 29 3.04 8.32 0.32
CA LEU A 29 3.65 7.05 -0.07
C LEU A 29 2.81 6.34 -1.13
N THR A 30 3.51 5.66 -2.03
CA THR A 30 2.93 4.60 -2.85
C THR A 30 3.48 3.28 -2.36
N GLN A 31 2.60 2.30 -2.14
CA GLN A 31 2.96 0.97 -1.66
C GLN A 31 2.48 -0.08 -2.65
N MET A 32 3.31 -1.09 -2.89
CA MET A 32 2.91 -2.31 -3.60
C MET A 32 2.47 -3.38 -2.60
N HIS A 33 1.20 -3.77 -2.66
CA HIS A 33 0.67 -4.91 -1.89
C HIS A 33 0.61 -6.14 -2.79
N ALA A 34 1.53 -7.08 -2.57
CA ALA A 34 1.61 -8.32 -3.35
C ALA A 34 0.93 -9.49 -2.62
N PHE A 35 0.14 -10.29 -3.35
CA PHE A 35 -0.45 -11.52 -2.85
C PHE A 35 -0.69 -12.51 -3.99
N LYS A 36 -0.66 -13.81 -3.65
CA LYS A 36 -0.81 -14.91 -4.64
C LYS A 36 -2.28 -15.19 -4.92
N VAL A 37 -2.59 -15.35 -6.21
CA VAL A 37 -3.93 -15.63 -6.74
C VAL A 37 -3.83 -16.71 -7.80
N SER A 38 -4.75 -17.68 -7.81
CA SER A 38 -4.83 -18.66 -8.90
C SER A 38 -5.27 -18.01 -10.20
N GLN A 39 -4.69 -18.41 -11.34
CA GLN A 39 -5.08 -17.85 -12.63
C GLN A 39 -6.46 -18.35 -13.06
N HIS A 40 -7.33 -17.43 -13.48
CA HIS A 40 -8.64 -17.76 -14.04
C HIS A 40 -9.20 -16.62 -14.91
N PRO A 41 -9.79 -16.88 -16.09
CA PRO A 41 -10.29 -15.85 -17.00
C PRO A 41 -11.38 -14.94 -16.41
N ARG A 42 -12.09 -15.43 -15.39
CA ARG A 42 -13.13 -14.70 -14.66
C ARG A 42 -12.77 -14.40 -13.21
N CYS A 43 -11.48 -14.25 -12.91
CA CYS A 43 -11.03 -13.91 -11.56
C CYS A 43 -11.62 -12.55 -11.14
N ARG A 44 -12.31 -12.54 -10.01
CA ARG A 44 -12.83 -11.33 -9.37
C ARG A 44 -12.21 -11.19 -7.99
N LEU A 45 -11.55 -10.07 -7.76
CA LEU A 45 -11.02 -9.68 -6.48
C LEU A 45 -12.00 -8.71 -5.80
N ARG A 46 -12.07 -8.76 -4.47
CA ARG A 46 -12.83 -7.81 -3.66
C ARG A 46 -11.88 -7.14 -2.66
N ILE A 47 -11.82 -5.82 -2.74
CA ILE A 47 -11.11 -4.95 -1.80
C ILE A 47 -12.18 -4.28 -0.94
N THR A 48 -12.16 -4.56 0.36
CA THR A 48 -13.11 -3.98 1.31
C THR A 48 -12.37 -3.08 2.27
N VAL A 49 -12.62 -1.77 2.23
CA VAL A 49 -12.11 -0.84 3.24
C VAL A 49 -12.80 -1.17 4.55
N VAL A 50 -12.03 -1.42 5.60
CA VAL A 50 -12.54 -1.74 6.93
C VAL A 50 -12.18 -0.63 7.92
N GLY A 51 -12.93 -0.56 9.02
CA GLY A 51 -12.51 0.21 10.18
C GLY A 51 -11.21 -0.36 10.76
N ARG A 52 -10.33 0.52 11.24
CA ARG A 52 -9.17 0.09 12.02
C ARG A 52 -9.62 -0.53 13.35
N PRO A 53 -8.95 -1.57 13.86
CA PRO A 53 -9.25 -2.13 15.17
C PRO A 53 -9.22 -1.06 16.27
N LYS A 54 -10.07 -1.21 17.30
CA LYS A 54 -10.00 -0.35 18.49
C LYS A 54 -8.60 -0.48 19.12
N GLY A 55 -7.98 0.65 19.48
CA GLY A 55 -6.63 0.68 20.04
C GLY A 55 -5.49 0.86 19.02
N ASP A 56 -5.82 0.97 17.73
CA ASP A 56 -4.83 1.32 16.71
C ASP A 56 -4.22 2.70 16.99
N LYS A 57 -2.90 2.71 17.21
CA LYS A 57 -2.15 3.92 17.58
C LYS A 57 -2.02 4.91 16.42
N GLY A 58 -2.37 4.54 15.20
CA GLY A 58 -1.96 5.31 14.04
C GLY A 58 -2.59 6.69 13.91
N LEU A 59 -3.86 6.85 14.29
CA LEU A 59 -4.49 8.17 14.31
C LEU A 59 -3.93 9.04 15.44
N ALA A 60 -3.64 8.45 16.60
CA ALA A 60 -3.04 9.16 17.72
C ALA A 60 -1.59 9.59 17.42
N ALA A 61 -0.80 8.70 16.79
CA ALA A 61 0.56 8.95 16.35
C ALA A 61 0.60 10.07 15.29
N LEU A 62 -0.25 9.98 14.25
CA LEU A 62 -0.36 11.03 13.24
C LEU A 62 -0.72 12.37 13.88
N ARG A 63 -1.71 12.41 14.78
CA ARG A 63 -2.07 13.63 15.51
C ARG A 63 -0.89 14.20 16.31
N ALA A 64 -0.09 13.35 16.95
CA ALA A 64 1.09 13.78 17.69
C ALA A 64 2.17 14.37 16.78
N VAL A 65 2.38 13.81 15.58
CA VAL A 65 3.32 14.35 14.59
C VAL A 65 2.82 15.67 14.02
N LEU A 66 1.53 15.77 13.70
CA LEU A 66 0.92 17.00 13.17
C LEU A 66 1.00 18.18 14.15
N LYS A 67 0.97 17.93 15.47
CA LYS A 67 1.19 18.98 16.49
C LYS A 67 2.57 19.63 16.40
N LYS A 68 3.55 18.95 15.81
CA LYS A 68 4.93 19.45 15.62
C LYS A 68 5.17 19.99 14.21
N ALA A 69 4.14 20.05 13.37
CA ALA A 69 4.30 20.50 12.00
C ALA A 69 4.63 22.01 11.92
N PRO A 70 5.37 22.44 10.89
CA PRO A 70 5.69 23.86 10.68
C PRO A 70 4.43 24.73 10.59
N PRO A 71 4.49 26.00 11.04
CA PRO A 71 3.41 26.96 10.85
C PRO A 71 3.01 27.06 9.37
N GLY A 72 1.71 27.00 9.08
CA GLY A 72 1.17 27.06 7.71
C GLY A 72 1.11 25.73 6.96
N ALA A 73 1.61 24.62 7.53
CA ALA A 73 1.44 23.30 6.94
C ALA A 73 -0.02 22.83 6.99
N MET A 74 -0.61 22.55 5.84
CA MET A 74 -2.01 22.17 5.71
C MET A 74 -2.12 20.66 5.44
N TYR A 75 -2.73 19.92 6.36
CA TYR A 75 -2.91 18.47 6.24
C TYR A 75 -4.40 18.12 6.26
N SER A 76 -4.85 17.36 5.25
CA SER A 76 -6.19 16.79 5.26
C SER A 76 -6.20 15.51 6.10
N ILE A 77 -6.84 15.56 7.27
CA ILE A 77 -7.06 14.36 8.11
C ILE A 77 -8.34 13.68 7.62
N GLY A 78 -8.21 12.50 7.02
CA GLY A 78 -9.36 11.76 6.49
C GLY A 78 -9.10 10.29 6.21
N HIS A 79 -10.18 9.57 5.89
CA HIS A 79 -10.15 8.16 5.50
C HIS A 79 -9.88 8.05 4.00
N LYS A 80 -8.61 8.06 3.61
CA LYS A 80 -8.18 7.85 2.22
C LYS A 80 -7.72 6.41 2.01
N PHE A 81 -8.28 5.76 0.99
CA PHE A 81 -7.74 4.58 0.34
C PHE A 81 -7.62 4.90 -1.16
N GLN A 82 -6.43 4.73 -1.73
CA GLN A 82 -6.17 5.02 -3.13
C GLN A 82 -5.57 3.78 -3.78
N LEU A 83 -6.26 3.29 -4.83
CA LEU A 83 -5.77 2.18 -5.66
C LEU A 83 -5.23 2.79 -6.97
N ASN A 84 -3.91 2.75 -7.15
CA ASN A 84 -3.27 3.31 -8.34
C ASN A 84 -3.35 2.38 -9.55
N GLY A 85 -3.31 1.06 -9.33
CA GLY A 85 -3.37 0.08 -10.40
C GLY A 85 -3.30 -1.36 -9.91
N VAL A 86 -3.52 -2.29 -10.82
CA VAL A 86 -3.38 -3.75 -10.60
C VAL A 86 -2.37 -4.28 -11.60
N MET A 87 -1.33 -4.94 -11.09
CA MET A 87 -0.33 -5.63 -11.89
C MET A 87 -0.56 -7.14 -11.78
N VAL A 88 -0.52 -7.84 -12.91
CA VAL A 88 -0.57 -9.31 -12.97
C VAL A 88 0.79 -9.79 -13.46
N ALA A 89 1.45 -10.62 -12.66
CA ALA A 89 2.76 -11.16 -12.95
C ALA A 89 2.81 -12.65 -12.61
N THR A 90 3.65 -13.41 -13.32
CA THR A 90 3.90 -14.84 -13.07
C THR A 90 4.94 -15.07 -11.98
N SER A 91 5.74 -14.06 -11.66
CA SER A 91 6.72 -14.03 -10.58
C SER A 91 6.42 -12.90 -9.60
N GLU A 92 6.94 -12.99 -8.38
CA GLU A 92 6.91 -11.86 -7.45
C GLU A 92 7.72 -10.71 -8.07
N PRO A 93 7.17 -9.47 -8.09
CA PRO A 93 7.91 -8.33 -8.59
C PRO A 93 9.14 -8.12 -7.70
N ALA A 94 10.33 -8.18 -8.31
CA ALA A 94 11.53 -7.73 -7.65
C ALA A 94 11.41 -6.21 -7.48
N LEU A 95 11.34 -5.73 -6.23
CA LEU A 95 11.43 -4.31 -5.92
C LEU A 95 12.90 -3.92 -6.02
N TRP A 96 13.32 -3.48 -7.20
CA TRP A 96 14.65 -2.90 -7.39
C TRP A 96 14.66 -1.51 -6.76
N GLY A 97 15.43 -1.32 -5.69
CA GLY A 97 15.60 -0.02 -5.07
C GLY A 97 16.42 0.92 -5.97
N TYR A 98 16.21 2.23 -5.82
CA TYR A 98 17.01 3.26 -6.48
C TYR A 98 18.53 3.03 -6.41
N PRO A 99 19.13 2.52 -5.31
CA PRO A 99 20.57 2.27 -5.26
C PRO A 99 21.04 1.18 -6.25
N GLN A 100 20.25 0.14 -6.46
CA GLN A 100 20.58 -0.92 -7.44
C GLN A 100 20.32 -0.46 -8.87
N GLN A 101 19.21 0.25 -9.11
CA GLN A 101 18.96 0.86 -10.43
C GLN A 101 20.04 1.87 -10.83
N ALA A 102 20.54 2.66 -9.86
CA ALA A 102 21.69 3.54 -10.07
C ALA A 102 22.98 2.74 -10.32
N GLY A 103 23.22 1.65 -9.57
CA GLY A 103 24.35 0.75 -9.81
C GLY A 103 24.34 0.11 -11.20
N ASP A 104 23.19 -0.40 -11.64
CA ASP A 104 22.99 -1.01 -12.96
C ASP A 104 23.14 0.03 -14.07
N LEU A 105 22.62 1.26 -13.86
CA LEU A 105 22.85 2.36 -14.78
C LEU A 105 24.34 2.69 -14.88
N MET A 106 25.04 2.80 -13.75
CA MET A 106 26.49 3.08 -13.72
C MET A 106 27.32 1.96 -14.37
N GLN A 107 26.86 0.70 -14.32
CA GLN A 107 27.47 -0.42 -15.06
C GLN A 107 27.12 -0.41 -16.56
N ALA A 108 25.92 0.01 -16.94
CA ALA A 108 25.47 0.03 -18.32
C ALA A 108 26.01 1.23 -19.13
N VAL A 109 26.36 2.32 -18.45
CA VAL A 109 26.98 3.53 -19.04
C VAL A 109 28.50 3.59 -18.80
N GLY A 110 29.06 2.56 -18.15
CA GLY A 110 30.49 2.29 -18.03
C GLY A 110 30.91 1.04 -18.79
#